data_AF-A0AA37SBN6-F1
#
_entry.id   AF-A0AA37SBN6-F1
#
_cell.length_a   1.000
_cell.length_b   1.000
_cell.length_c   1.000
_cell.angle_alpha   90.00
_cell.angle_beta   90.00
_cell.angle_gamma   90.00
#
_symmetry.space_group_name_H-M   'P 1'
#
loop_
_entity.id
_entity.type
_entity.pdbx_description
1 polymer ?
#
loop_
_entity_poly.entity_id
_entity_poly.type
_entity_poly.pdbx_seq_one_letter_code
_entity_poly.pdbx_strand_id
1 'polypeptide(L)'
;MNFTKPMIDLVQEIRRRVPSVHKPSIKLANPELLNELIPIYKESSDAVLQALLKELFFKAGDEWLAKLEAGDISDEKLVTKIYRGQVQLVSAKDASSKVASVAEKPRKVYRGRVVA
;
A
#
# COMPACT_ATOMS: atom_id res chain seq x y z
N MET A 1 -12.72 -6.64 4.81
CA MET A 1 -12.23 -7.90 5.40
C MET A 1 -12.40 -7.82 6.91
N ASN A 2 -13.02 -8.81 7.55
CA ASN A 2 -13.19 -8.82 9.00
C ASN A 2 -12.11 -9.70 9.63
N PHE A 3 -11.35 -9.15 10.58
CA PHE A 3 -10.36 -9.92 11.32
C PHE A 3 -11.04 -10.87 12.29
N THR A 4 -10.73 -12.17 12.16
CA THR A 4 -11.17 -13.17 13.13
C THR A 4 -10.30 -13.09 14.39
N LYS A 5 -10.79 -13.62 15.52
CA LYS A 5 -10.05 -13.64 16.79
C LYS A 5 -8.63 -14.23 16.66
N PRO A 6 -8.42 -15.38 15.96
CA PRO A 6 -7.07 -15.91 15.74
C PRO A 6 -6.15 -14.96 14.98
N MET A 7 -6.66 -14.21 14.00
CA MET A 7 -5.86 -13.23 13.26
C MET A 7 -5.47 -12.04 14.15
N ILE A 8 -6.38 -11.61 15.03
CA ILE A 8 -6.10 -10.53 16.00
C ILE A 8 -4.96 -10.94 16.93
N ASP A 9 -4.98 -12.18 17.43
CA ASP A 9 -3.95 -12.71 18.31
C ASP A 9 -2.59 -12.76 17.59
N LEU A 10 -2.56 -13.20 16.32
CA LEU A 10 -1.36 -13.16 15.48
C LEU A 10 -0.83 -11.74 15.27
N VAL A 11 -1.70 -10.76 15.00
CA VAL A 11 -1.29 -9.35 14.85
C VAL A 11 -0.67 -8.82 16.14
N GLN A 12 -1.21 -9.20 17.31
CA GLN A 12 -0.64 -8.80 18.60
C GLN A 12 0.74 -9.45 18.85
N GLU A 13 0.90 -10.74 18.55
CA GLU A 13 2.19 -11.45 18.60
C GLU A 13 3.23 -10.78 17.70
N ILE A 14 2.88 -10.51 16.44
CA ILE A 14 3.73 -9.80 15.48
C ILE A 14 4.14 -8.44 16.04
N ARG A 15 3.20 -7.65 16.55
CA ARG A 15 3.48 -6.32 17.10
C ARG A 15 4.43 -6.34 18.31
N ARG A 16 4.45 -7.42 19.10
CA ARG A 16 5.39 -7.59 20.22
C ARG A 16 6.82 -7.82 19.74
N ARG A 17 6.99 -8.55 18.64
CA ARG A 17 8.31 -8.95 18.10
C ARG A 17 8.94 -7.91 17.18
N VAL A 18 8.12 -7.16 16.45
CA VAL A 18 8.60 -6.15 15.50
C VAL A 18 9.30 -4.98 16.22
N PRO A 19 10.38 -4.41 15.65
CA PRO A 19 11.06 -3.23 16.22
C PRO A 19 10.11 -2.06 16.46
N SER A 20 10.41 -1.25 17.47
CA SER A 20 9.55 -0.13 17.88
C SER A 20 9.25 0.89 16.78
N VAL A 21 10.08 0.97 15.74
CA VAL A 21 9.90 1.84 14.57
C VAL A 21 8.63 1.49 13.78
N HIS A 22 8.31 0.21 13.61
CA HIS A 22 7.16 -0.22 12.79
C HIS A 22 5.89 -0.51 13.62
N LYS A 23 5.98 -0.56 14.96
CA LYS A 23 4.82 -0.77 15.85
C LYS A 23 3.65 0.22 15.66
N PRO A 24 3.87 1.49 15.26
CA PRO A 24 2.77 2.42 14.99
C PRO A 24 1.95 2.06 13.74
N SER A 25 2.55 1.43 12.73
CA SER A 25 1.89 1.01 11.49
C SER A 25 1.06 -0.27 11.66
N ILE A 26 1.47 -1.12 12.60
CA ILE A 26 0.80 -2.40 12.91
C ILE A 26 -0.36 -2.16 13.88
N LYS A 27 -1.52 -1.75 13.34
CA LYS A 27 -2.76 -1.51 14.08
C LYS A 27 -3.95 -2.13 13.35
N LEU A 28 -4.90 -2.69 14.09
CA LEU A 28 -6.12 -3.28 13.52
C LEU A 28 -7.03 -2.26 12.82
N ALA A 29 -6.93 -0.99 13.19
CA ALA A 29 -7.66 0.10 12.54
C ALA A 29 -7.06 0.48 11.17
N ASN A 30 -5.86 -0.02 10.83
CA ASN A 30 -5.22 0.27 9.55
C ASN A 30 -5.76 -0.68 8.47
N PRO A 31 -6.48 -0.19 7.45
CA PRO A 31 -6.92 -1.05 6.34
C PRO A 31 -5.72 -1.59 5.54
N GLU A 32 -4.60 -0.87 5.53
CA GLU A 32 -3.36 -1.24 4.81
C GLU A 32 -2.43 -2.12 5.65
N LEU A 33 -2.92 -2.69 6.75
CA LEU A 33 -2.10 -3.47 7.68
C LEU A 33 -1.30 -4.58 6.99
N LEU A 34 -1.94 -5.39 6.15
CA LEU A 34 -1.27 -6.49 5.46
C LEU A 34 -0.20 -5.97 4.49
N ASN A 35 -0.48 -4.88 3.77
CA ASN A 35 0.48 -4.24 2.86
C ASN A 35 1.72 -3.72 3.60
N GLU A 36 1.55 -3.11 4.78
CA GLU A 36 2.64 -2.63 5.64
C GLU A 36 3.50 -3.77 6.22
N LEU A 37 2.95 -4.99 6.34
CA LEU A 37 3.67 -6.16 6.85
C LEU A 37 4.55 -6.85 5.79
N ILE A 38 4.28 -6.66 4.50
CA ILE A 38 5.08 -7.21 3.39
C ILE A 38 6.54 -6.73 3.42
N PRO A 39 6.85 -5.42 3.52
CA PRO A 39 8.24 -4.98 3.61
C PRO A 39 8.92 -5.48 4.88
N ILE A 40 8.20 -5.53 6.01
CA ILE A 40 8.72 -6.06 7.28
C ILE A 40 9.10 -7.53 7.15
N TYR A 41 8.31 -8.32 6.41
CA TYR A 41 8.65 -9.72 6.13
C TYR A 41 10.00 -9.86 5.43
N LYS A 42 10.25 -9.05 4.38
CA LYS A 42 11.51 -9.07 3.61
C LYS A 42 12.71 -8.55 4.39
N GLU A 43 12.52 -7.52 5.21
CA GLU A 43 13.59 -6.92 6.02
C GLU A 43 13.92 -7.77 7.25
N SER A 44 12.97 -8.57 7.74
CA SER A 44 13.17 -9.38 8.94
C SER A 44 14.04 -10.61 8.68
N SER A 45 15.01 -10.83 9.56
CA SER A 45 15.78 -12.08 9.64
C SER A 45 15.26 -13.04 10.73
N ASP A 46 14.24 -12.64 11.50
CA ASP A 46 13.65 -13.46 12.56
C ASP A 46 12.70 -14.51 11.95
N ALA A 47 13.12 -15.78 12.00
CA ALA A 47 12.35 -16.91 11.50
C ALA A 47 10.96 -17.03 12.16
N VAL A 48 10.83 -16.63 13.43
CA VAL A 48 9.55 -16.73 14.14
C VAL A 48 8.60 -15.64 13.68
N LEU A 49 9.10 -14.41 13.50
CA LEU A 49 8.31 -13.32 12.92
C LEU A 49 7.84 -13.68 11.50
N GLN A 50 8.74 -14.25 10.69
CA GLN A 50 8.40 -14.73 9.35
C GLN A 50 7.33 -15.82 9.36
N ALA A 51 7.39 -16.76 10.31
CA ALA A 51 6.38 -17.81 10.45
C ALA A 51 5.00 -17.23 10.85
N LEU A 52 4.97 -16.30 11.82
CA LEU A 52 3.74 -15.62 12.23
C LEU A 52 3.11 -14.81 11.10
N LEU A 53 3.94 -14.15 10.29
CA LEU A 53 3.50 -13.43 9.10
C LEU A 53 2.88 -14.38 8.07
N LYS A 54 3.55 -15.49 7.75
CA LYS A 54 2.99 -16.51 6.85
C LYS A 54 1.65 -17.06 7.36
N GLU A 55 1.54 -17.33 8.66
CA GLU A 55 0.28 -17.83 9.24
C GLU A 55 -0.84 -16.78 9.16
N LEU A 56 -0.53 -15.51 9.44
CA LEU A 56 -1.50 -14.42 9.32
C LEU A 56 -2.00 -14.28 7.87
N PHE A 57 -1.09 -14.32 6.90
CA PHE A 57 -1.40 -14.19 5.48
C PHE A 57 -2.15 -15.41 4.94
N PHE A 58 -1.83 -16.62 5.40
CA PHE A 58 -2.59 -17.82 5.09
C PHE A 58 -4.04 -17.71 5.59
N LYS A 59 -4.27 -17.21 6.82
CA LYS A 59 -5.62 -16.96 7.33
C LYS A 59 -6.34 -15.81 6.62
N ALA A 60 -5.58 -14.87 6.04
CA ALA A 60 -6.12 -13.78 5.25
C ALA A 60 -6.63 -14.25 3.87
N GLY A 61 -6.08 -15.34 3.34
CA GLY A 61 -6.48 -15.97 2.09
C GLY A 61 -5.31 -16.11 1.11
N ASP A 62 -5.47 -17.01 0.14
CA ASP A 62 -4.38 -17.40 -0.76
C ASP A 62 -3.82 -16.24 -1.59
N GLU A 63 -4.66 -15.27 -1.97
CA GLU A 63 -4.23 -14.06 -2.69
C GLU A 63 -3.21 -13.24 -1.90
N TRP A 64 -3.38 -13.16 -0.57
CA TRP A 64 -2.46 -12.44 0.30
C TRP A 64 -1.14 -13.18 0.42
N LEU A 65 -1.18 -14.51 0.58
CA LEU A 65 0.03 -15.32 0.65
C LEU A 65 0.88 -15.17 -0.64
N ALA A 66 0.24 -15.20 -1.81
CA ALA A 66 0.90 -14.95 -3.08
C ALA A 66 1.54 -13.55 -3.14
N LYS A 67 0.85 -12.52 -2.64
CA LYS A 67 1.41 -11.15 -2.55
C LYS A 67 2.60 -11.06 -1.60
N LEU A 68 2.60 -11.80 -0.49
CA LEU A 68 3.73 -11.85 0.43
C LEU A 68 4.97 -12.46 -0.21
N GLU A 69 4.80 -13.55 -0.98
CA GLU A 69 5.88 -14.26 -1.66
C GLU A 69 6.41 -13.50 -2.88
N ALA A 70 5.53 -12.95 -3.72
CA ALA A 70 5.92 -12.03 -4.79
C ALA A 70 6.55 -10.75 -4.22
N GLY A 71 6.06 -10.34 -3.04
CA GLY A 71 6.43 -9.12 -2.36
C GLY A 71 6.09 -7.87 -3.17
N ASP A 72 4.96 -7.94 -3.86
CA ASP A 72 4.38 -6.86 -4.63
C ASP A 72 3.45 -6.04 -3.73
N ILE A 73 3.83 -4.79 -3.47
CA ILE A 73 3.01 -3.79 -2.80
C ILE A 73 2.18 -3.05 -3.86
N SER A 74 1.51 -3.80 -4.74
CA SER A 74 0.71 -3.21 -5.81
C SER A 74 -0.61 -2.71 -5.25
N ASP A 75 -0.57 -1.54 -4.60
CA ASP A 75 -1.76 -0.72 -4.42
C ASP A 75 -2.12 -0.13 -5.78
N GLU A 76 -3.06 -0.77 -6.47
CA GLU A 76 -3.76 -0.15 -7.59
C GLU A 76 -4.63 0.98 -7.03
N LYS A 77 -3.99 2.12 -6.71
CA LYS A 77 -4.69 3.32 -6.25
C LYS A 77 -5.65 3.76 -7.34
N LEU A 78 -6.95 3.55 -7.14
CA LEU A 78 -7.97 3.99 -8.07
C LEU A 78 -8.15 5.51 -7.93
N VAL A 79 -7.95 6.23 -9.02
CA VAL A 79 -8.14 7.67 -9.11
C VAL A 79 -9.47 7.94 -9.78
N THR A 80 -10.31 8.71 -9.11
CA THR A 80 -11.57 9.19 -9.65
C THR A 80 -11.30 10.31 -10.66
N LYS A 81 -11.49 10.03 -11.95
CA LYS A 81 -11.49 11.03 -13.01
C LYS A 81 -12.91 11.37 -13.38
N ILE A 82 -13.24 12.67 -13.34
CA ILE A 82 -14.54 13.18 -13.78
C ILE A 82 -14.35 13.75 -15.18
N TYR A 83 -15.03 13.17 -16.16
CA TYR A 83 -15.04 13.67 -17.53
C TYR A 83 -16.48 13.95 -17.95
N ARG A 84 -16.77 15.23 -18.27
CA ARG A 84 -18.09 15.68 -18.76
C ARG A 84 -19.28 15.18 -17.90
N GLY A 85 -19.12 15.20 -16.58
CA GLY A 85 -20.16 14.76 -15.65
C GLY A 85 -20.23 13.25 -15.42
N GLN A 86 -19.44 12.44 -16.13
CA GLN A 86 -19.31 11.01 -15.87
C GLN A 86 -18.12 10.73 -14.97
N VAL A 87 -18.35 9.95 -13.91
CA VAL A 87 -17.31 9.52 -12.97
C VAL A 87 -16.71 8.22 -13.47
N GLN A 88 -15.39 8.19 -13.65
CA GLN A 88 -14.62 6.99 -14.01
C GLN A 88 -13.57 6.71 -12.94
N LEU A 89 -13.49 5.48 -12.46
CA LEU A 89 -12.40 5.01 -11.61
C LEU A 89 -11.30 4.47 -12.53
N VAL A 90 -10.14 5.11 -12.53
CA VAL A 90 -8.99 4.73 -13.37
C VAL A 90 -7.81 4.42 -12.45
N SER A 91 -7.09 3.32 -12.70
CA SER A 91 -5.87 3.02 -11.95
C SER A 91 -4.87 4.17 -12.06
N ALA A 92 -4.26 4.58 -10.94
CA ALA A 92 -3.26 5.64 -10.88
C ALA A 92 -2.07 5.36 -11.81
N LYS A 93 -1.72 4.08 -11.97
CA LYS A 93 -0.63 3.61 -12.85
C LYS A 93 -0.95 3.89 -14.32
N ASP A 94 -2.21 3.73 -14.72
CA ASP A 94 -2.71 4.07 -16.06
C ASP A 94 -2.93 5.58 -16.25
N ALA A 95 -3.22 6.29 -15.16
CA ALA A 95 -3.33 7.74 -15.18
C ALA A 95 -1.98 8.42 -15.42
N SER A 96 -0.87 7.90 -14.85
CA SER A 96 0.46 8.44 -15.08
C SER A 96 1.02 8.09 -16.46
N SER A 97 0.72 6.89 -16.98
CA SER A 97 1.22 6.46 -18.30
C SER A 97 0.57 7.23 -19.45
N LYS A 98 -0.70 7.68 -19.31
CA LYS A 98 -1.37 8.52 -20.31
C LYS A 98 -1.01 10.01 -20.28
N VAL A 99 -0.39 10.51 -19.20
CA VAL A 99 -0.01 11.94 -19.05
C VAL A 99 1.49 12.16 -19.28
N ALA A 100 2.26 11.10 -19.52
CA ALA A 100 3.69 11.16 -19.84
C ALA A 100 4.00 11.71 -21.26
N SER A 101 3.11 12.49 -21.86
CA SER A 101 3.46 13.38 -22.97
C SER A 101 3.38 14.83 -22.49
N VAL A 102 4.55 15.38 -22.18
CA VAL A 102 4.81 16.82 -22.05
C VAL A 102 4.14 17.52 -20.85
N ALA A 103 4.55 17.17 -19.62
CA ALA A 103 4.33 18.05 -18.47
C ALA A 103 5.33 19.23 -18.50
N GLU A 104 5.07 20.24 -19.34
CA GLU A 104 5.80 21.50 -19.28
C GLU A 104 5.48 22.22 -17.97
N LYS A 105 6.53 22.68 -17.27
CA LYS A 105 6.40 23.45 -16.03
C LYS A 105 5.55 24.71 -16.29
N PRO A 106 4.61 25.07 -15.40
CA PRO A 106 3.79 26.26 -15.58
C PRO A 106 4.68 27.51 -15.59
N ARG A 107 4.66 28.26 -16.69
CA ARG A 107 5.41 29.50 -16.87
C ARG A 107 4.65 30.65 -16.22
N LYS A 108 5.30 31.45 -15.36
CA LYS A 108 4.70 32.66 -14.81
C LYS A 108 4.65 33.74 -15.89
N VAL A 109 3.52 34.40 -16.04
CA VAL A 109 3.35 35.51 -16.99
C VAL A 109 2.97 36.76 -16.21
N TYR A 110 3.74 37.83 -16.37
CA TYR A 110 3.43 39.14 -15.80
C TYR A 110 3.33 40.17 -16.93
N ARG A 111 2.18 40.85 -17.01
CA ARG A 111 1.91 41.90 -18.02
C ARG A 111 2.25 41.47 -19.46
N GLY A 112 1.84 40.26 -19.85
CA GLY A 112 2.06 39.74 -21.20
C GLY A 112 3.48 39.24 -21.49
N ARG A 113 4.39 39.24 -20.51
CA ARG A 113 5.73 38.64 -20.66
C ARG A 113 5.89 37.43 -19.75
N VAL A 114 6.50 36.39 -20.30
CA VAL A 114 6.92 35.23 -19.52
C VAL A 114 8.08 35.64 -18.62
N VAL A 115 7.93 35.42 -17.32
CA VAL A 115 8.93 35.69 -16.29
C VAL A 115 9.40 34.35 -15.72
N ALA A 116 10.72 34.21 -15.54
CA ALA A 116 11.36 33.00 -15.02
C ALA A 116 11.00 32.74 -13.54
#